data_AF-A0AAV2ND94-F1
#
_entry.id   AF-A0AAV2ND94-F1
#
_cell.length_a   1.000
_cell.length_b   1.000
_cell.length_c   1.000
_cell.angle_alpha   90.00
_cell.angle_beta   90.00
_cell.angle_gamma   90.00
#
_symmetry.space_group_name_H-M   'P 1'
#
loop_
_entity.id
_entity.type
_entity.pdbx_description
1 polymer ?
#
loop_
_entity_poly.entity_id
_entity_poly.type
_entity_poly.pdbx_seq_one_letter_code
_entity_poly.pdbx_strand_id
1 'polypeptide(L)'
;MVQVSLGDWGRLLWRRTSEVFLLEERFQHLPWQGIICGLAYTGPVTDTSTWPKETNDLCRILFEGQRGWIKIIHPLRKGAALVKLEVQQKNSPNGTFDARDTLIQLGHAELRTRVTVDAYPAV
;
A
#
# COMPACT_ATOMS: atom_id res chain seq x y z
N MET A 1 -3.93 -20.31 -18.22
CA MET A 1 -3.51 -19.05 -17.58
C MET A 1 -3.29 -19.34 -16.11
N VAL A 2 -2.33 -18.67 -15.48
CA VAL A 2 -2.06 -18.75 -14.04
C VAL A 2 -1.98 -17.33 -13.48
N GLN A 3 -2.38 -17.15 -12.22
CA GLN A 3 -2.22 -15.88 -11.51
C GLN A 3 -0.85 -15.87 -10.84
N VAL A 4 -0.07 -14.81 -11.09
CA VAL A 4 1.30 -14.65 -10.58
C VAL A 4 1.35 -13.41 -9.69
N SER A 5 1.99 -13.55 -8.53
CA SER A 5 2.31 -12.43 -7.64
C SER A 5 3.73 -11.94 -7.93
N LEU A 6 3.84 -10.67 -8.28
CA LEU A 6 5.11 -9.96 -8.37
C LEU A 6 5.49 -9.45 -6.98
N GLY A 7 6.06 -10.33 -6.16
CA GLY A 7 6.33 -10.09 -4.73
C GLY A 7 7.13 -8.81 -4.45
N ASP A 8 8.13 -8.51 -5.27
CA ASP A 8 8.96 -7.30 -5.08
C ASP A 8 8.26 -5.99 -5.45
N TRP A 9 7.11 -6.07 -6.15
CA TRP A 9 6.32 -4.91 -6.58
C TRP A 9 4.92 -4.84 -5.96
N GLY A 10 4.46 -5.91 -5.30
CA GLY A 10 3.11 -5.99 -4.72
C GLY A 10 1.98 -6.00 -5.75
N ARG A 11 2.18 -6.61 -6.93
CA ARG A 11 1.14 -6.70 -7.99
C ARG A 11 0.73 -8.14 -8.27
N LEU A 12 -0.55 -8.35 -8.57
CA LEU A 12 -1.10 -9.60 -9.09
C LEU A 12 -1.43 -9.47 -10.57
N LEU A 13 -1.08 -10.48 -11.37
CA LEU A 13 -1.35 -10.47 -12.80
C LEU A 13 -1.60 -11.88 -13.35
N TRP A 14 -2.33 -11.95 -14.46
CA TRP A 14 -2.57 -13.20 -15.19
C TRP A 14 -1.54 -13.39 -16.29
N ARG A 15 -0.94 -14.57 -16.37
CA ARG A 15 0.02 -14.96 -17.41
C ARG A 15 -0.28 -16.31 -18.01
N ARG A 16 0.23 -16.54 -19.21
CA ARG A 16 0.21 -17.87 -19.82
C ARG A 16 1.20 -18.74 -19.06
N THR A 17 0.88 -20.01 -18.87
CA THR A 17 1.79 -20.95 -18.18
C THR A 17 3.13 -21.07 -18.90
N SER A 18 3.15 -20.89 -20.23
CA SER A 18 4.36 -20.84 -21.05
C SER A 18 5.29 -19.65 -20.78
N GLU A 19 4.81 -18.63 -20.06
CA GLU A 19 5.57 -17.44 -19.67
C GLU A 19 6.10 -17.55 -18.22
N VAL A 20 5.83 -18.68 -17.54
CA VAL A 20 6.22 -18.91 -16.15
C VAL A 20 7.28 -20.00 -16.12
N PHE A 21 8.43 -19.67 -15.51
CA PHE A 21 9.60 -20.53 -15.42
C PHE A 21 9.93 -20.83 -13.95
N LEU A 22 10.64 -21.92 -13.71
CA LEU A 22 11.15 -22.23 -12.37
C LEU A 22 12.17 -21.18 -11.94
N LEU A 23 12.01 -20.67 -10.72
CA LEU A 23 12.93 -19.70 -10.13
C LEU A 23 14.20 -20.42 -9.66
N GLU A 24 15.35 -20.10 -10.23
CA GLU A 24 16.63 -20.67 -9.83
C GLU A 24 16.92 -20.39 -8.35
N GLU A 25 17.52 -21.36 -7.63
CA GLU A 25 17.80 -21.26 -6.19
C GLU A 25 18.60 -20.00 -5.82
N ARG A 26 19.53 -19.58 -6.67
CA ARG A 26 20.33 -18.35 -6.45
C ARG A 26 19.47 -17.09 -6.27
N PHE A 27 18.28 -17.03 -6.87
CA PHE A 27 17.36 -15.91 -6.75
C PHE A 27 16.36 -16.05 -5.59
N GLN A 28 16.32 -17.19 -4.89
CA GLN A 28 15.39 -17.44 -3.79
C GLN A 28 15.90 -16.91 -2.43
N HIS A 29 17.17 -16.52 -2.35
CA HIS A 29 17.81 -16.11 -1.10
C HIS A 29 17.30 -14.77 -0.55
N LEU A 30 16.81 -13.88 -1.40
CA LEU A 30 16.25 -12.61 -0.97
C LEU A 30 14.75 -12.77 -0.69
N PRO A 31 14.26 -12.29 0.49
CA PRO A 31 12.83 -12.18 0.70
C PRO A 31 12.23 -11.17 -0.29
N TRP A 32 10.91 -11.20 -0.46
CA TRP A 32 10.22 -10.18 -1.24
C TRP A 32 10.55 -8.78 -0.72
N GLN A 33 10.87 -7.89 -1.65
CA GLN A 33 11.21 -6.50 -1.36
C GLN A 33 9.96 -5.61 -1.21
N GLY A 34 8.84 -6.04 -1.80
CA GLY A 34 7.54 -5.41 -1.63
C GLY A 34 6.91 -5.84 -0.30
N ILE A 35 6.41 -4.86 0.46
CA ILE A 35 5.58 -5.11 1.63
C ILE A 35 4.22 -4.48 1.44
N ILE A 36 3.20 -5.16 1.95
CA ILE A 36 1.82 -4.67 1.91
C ILE A 36 1.64 -3.69 3.06
N CYS A 37 1.20 -2.48 2.75
CA CYS A 37 1.01 -1.42 3.74
C CYS A 37 -0.46 -1.06 3.89
N GLY A 38 -0.96 -1.03 5.12
CA GLY A 38 -2.20 -0.35 5.48
C GLY A 38 -1.89 1.00 6.11
N LEU A 39 -2.64 2.04 5.74
CA LEU A 39 -2.49 3.35 6.37
C LEU A 39 -3.12 3.32 7.76
N ALA A 40 -2.36 3.69 8.79
CA ALA A 40 -2.81 3.61 10.17
C ALA A 40 -3.79 4.75 10.52
N TYR A 41 -4.77 4.46 11.39
CA TYR A 41 -5.75 5.43 11.89
C TYR A 41 -6.64 6.02 10.79
N THR A 42 -6.88 5.27 9.71
CA THR A 42 -7.74 5.67 8.59
C THR A 42 -8.79 4.62 8.29
N GLY A 43 -9.97 5.07 7.89
CA GLY A 43 -11.01 4.22 7.31
C GLY A 43 -11.78 4.96 6.21
N PRO A 44 -12.58 4.22 5.42
CA PRO A 44 -13.45 4.81 4.42
C PRO A 44 -14.50 5.73 5.08
N VAL A 45 -14.91 6.77 4.36
CA VAL A 45 -15.93 7.75 4.80
C VAL A 45 -17.32 7.15 4.85
N THR A 46 -17.58 6.18 3.98
CA THR A 46 -18.81 5.39 3.99
C THR A 46 -18.68 4.19 4.94
N ASP A 47 -19.79 3.73 5.51
CA ASP A 47 -19.88 2.52 6.34
C ASP A 47 -19.78 1.26 5.46
N THR A 48 -18.66 1.15 4.76
CA THR A 48 -18.33 0.11 3.79
C THR A 48 -17.03 -0.53 4.21
N SER A 49 -16.95 -1.85 4.12
CA SER A 49 -15.74 -2.61 4.47
C SER A 49 -14.61 -2.48 3.42
N THR A 50 -14.82 -1.73 2.34
CA THR A 50 -13.88 -1.59 1.23
C THR A 50 -13.69 -0.13 0.85
N TRP A 51 -12.47 0.25 0.44
CA TRP A 51 -12.18 1.58 -0.07
C TRP A 51 -12.88 1.85 -1.40
N PRO A 52 -13.58 3.00 -1.56
CA PRO A 52 -14.16 3.42 -2.83
C PRO A 52 -13.11 3.49 -3.94
N LYS A 53 -13.55 3.26 -5.18
CA LYS A 53 -12.65 3.29 -6.35
C LYS A 53 -12.00 4.67 -6.50
N GLU A 54 -12.77 5.73 -6.28
CA GLU A 54 -12.34 7.12 -6.37
C GLU A 54 -11.21 7.41 -5.37
N THR A 55 -11.32 6.90 -4.14
CA THR A 55 -10.26 7.02 -3.13
C THR A 55 -9.01 6.23 -3.55
N ASN A 56 -9.16 5.03 -4.10
CA ASN A 56 -8.02 4.25 -4.59
C ASN A 56 -7.31 4.94 -5.77
N ASP A 57 -8.06 5.52 -6.71
CA ASP A 57 -7.50 6.24 -7.86
C ASP A 57 -6.80 7.54 -7.41
N LEU A 58 -7.36 8.26 -6.42
CA LEU A 58 -6.69 9.40 -5.80
C LEU A 58 -5.37 8.98 -5.12
N CYS A 59 -5.36 7.90 -4.35
CA CYS A 59 -4.15 7.37 -3.72
C CYS A 59 -3.07 7.05 -4.76
N ARG A 60 -3.43 6.50 -5.92
CA ARG A 60 -2.48 6.26 -7.02
C ARG A 60 -1.88 7.58 -7.52
N ILE A 61 -2.71 8.60 -7.77
CA ILE A 61 -2.26 9.91 -8.23
C ILE A 61 -1.30 10.56 -7.21
N LEU A 62 -1.63 10.48 -5.92
CA LEU A 62 -0.87 11.13 -4.86
C LEU A 62 0.43 10.41 -4.52
N PHE A 63 0.47 9.07 -4.57
CA PHE A 63 1.56 8.28 -3.98
C PHE A 63 2.37 7.47 -4.98
N GLU A 64 1.82 7.09 -6.14
CA GLU A 64 2.53 6.24 -7.09
C GLU A 64 3.74 6.98 -7.70
N GLY A 65 4.90 6.31 -7.68
CA GLY A 65 6.16 6.90 -8.14
C GLY A 65 6.72 8.02 -7.25
N GLN A 66 6.16 8.23 -6.07
CA GLN A 66 6.67 9.20 -5.10
C GLN A 66 7.65 8.56 -4.11
N ARG A 67 8.54 9.39 -3.56
CA ARG A 67 9.40 9.03 -2.44
C ARG A 67 8.80 9.54 -1.14
N GLY A 68 9.18 8.90 -0.04
CA GLY A 68 8.66 9.27 1.27
C GLY A 68 9.26 8.44 2.39
N TRP A 69 8.78 8.70 3.59
CA TRP A 69 9.15 8.00 4.80
C TRP A 69 7.98 7.17 5.30
N ILE A 70 8.29 5.92 5.64
CA ILE A 70 7.34 4.99 6.21
C ILE A 70 7.73 4.75 7.66
N LYS A 71 6.81 5.05 8.58
CA LYS A 71 6.94 4.65 9.99
C LYS A 71 6.02 3.47 10.26
N ILE A 72 6.62 2.31 10.53
CA ILE A 72 5.88 1.10 10.91
C ILE A 72 5.30 1.30 12.32
N ILE A 73 3.98 1.19 12.42
CA ILE A 73 3.24 1.32 13.69
C ILE A 73 2.96 -0.06 14.28
N HIS A 74 2.53 -1.01 13.44
CA HIS A 74 2.21 -2.35 13.88
C HIS A 74 2.42 -3.38 12.75
N PRO A 75 3.18 -4.45 12.97
CA PRO A 75 3.24 -5.56 12.01
C PRO A 75 1.90 -6.32 12.01
N LEU A 76 1.39 -6.70 10.85
CA LEU A 76 0.12 -7.43 10.73
C LEU A 76 0.33 -8.93 10.54
N ARG A 77 0.99 -9.29 9.43
CA ARG A 77 1.40 -10.66 9.08
C ARG A 77 2.74 -10.57 8.35
N LYS A 78 3.38 -11.71 8.05
CA LYS A 78 4.61 -11.72 7.25
C LYS A 78 4.39 -10.95 5.94
N GLY A 79 5.21 -9.94 5.69
CA GLY A 79 5.12 -9.08 4.51
C GLY A 79 4.01 -8.03 4.55
N ALA A 80 3.38 -7.75 5.70
CA ALA A 80 2.37 -6.70 5.83
C ALA A 80 2.46 -5.90 7.14
N ALA A 81 2.23 -4.59 7.06
CA ALA A 81 2.30 -3.69 8.21
C ALA A 81 1.30 -2.53 8.12
N LEU A 82 0.90 -2.02 9.29
CA LEU A 82 0.25 -0.73 9.43
C LEU A 82 1.30 0.36 9.61
N VAL A 83 1.15 1.44 8.84
CA VAL A 83 2.17 2.46 8.72
C VAL A 83 1.59 3.86 8.79
N LYS A 84 2.43 4.83 9.20
CA LYS A 84 2.27 6.23 8.80
C LYS A 84 3.14 6.48 7.59
N LEU A 85 2.62 7.25 6.64
CA LEU A 85 3.29 7.57 5.38
C LEU A 85 3.39 9.08 5.24
N GLU A 86 4.62 9.56 5.13
CA GLU A 86 4.95 10.94 4.83
C GLU A 86 5.55 11.01 3.42
N VAL A 87 4.94 11.77 2.53
CA VAL A 87 5.28 11.80 1.10
C VAL A 87 6.04 13.07 0.77
N GLN A 88 7.15 12.93 0.04
CA GLN A 88 7.95 14.06 -0.43
C GLN A 88 7.28 14.72 -1.64
N GLN A 89 7.12 16.04 -1.60
CA GLN A 89 6.58 16.80 -2.72
C GLN A 89 7.61 16.92 -3.84
N LYS A 90 7.18 16.63 -5.08
CA LYS A 90 8.06 16.76 -6.27
C LYS A 90 8.64 18.16 -6.46
N ASN A 91 7.85 19.19 -6.14
CA ASN A 91 8.18 20.58 -6.44
C ASN A 91 8.80 21.34 -5.26
N SER A 92 8.96 20.69 -4.11
CA SER A 92 9.53 21.30 -2.91
C SER A 92 10.46 20.29 -2.24
N PRO A 93 11.79 20.41 -2.39
CA PRO A 93 12.75 19.44 -1.85
C PRO A 93 12.58 19.18 -0.35
N ASN A 94 12.11 20.19 0.40
CA ASN A 94 11.87 20.14 1.83
C ASN A 94 10.38 20.03 2.20
N GLY A 95 9.50 20.03 1.20
CA GLY A 95 8.06 19.91 1.41
C GLY A 95 7.65 18.45 1.54
N THR A 96 7.02 18.11 2.65
CA THR A 96 6.39 16.81 2.85
C THR A 96 4.93 16.99 3.23
N PHE A 97 4.14 15.94 3.06
CA PHE A 97 2.78 15.89 3.55
C PHE A 97 2.46 14.52 4.14
N ASP A 98 1.68 14.50 5.21
CA ASP A 98 1.15 13.26 5.79
C ASP A 98 0.01 12.75 4.91
N ALA A 99 0.12 11.50 4.48
CA ALA A 99 -0.82 10.87 3.56
C ALA A 99 -2.23 10.75 4.17
N ARG A 100 -2.33 10.42 5.45
CA ARG A 100 -3.62 10.30 6.14
C ARG A 100 -4.29 11.66 6.24
N ASP A 101 -3.57 12.64 6.75
CA ASP A 101 -4.14 13.96 7.01
C ASP A 101 -4.58 14.61 5.69
N THR A 102 -3.84 14.36 4.60
CA THR A 102 -4.22 14.79 3.24
C THR A 102 -5.49 14.10 2.75
N LEU A 103 -5.61 12.77 2.89
CA LEU A 103 -6.82 12.06 2.50
C LEU A 103 -8.05 12.50 3.31
N ILE A 104 -7.89 12.81 4.59
CA ILE A 104 -8.96 13.35 5.45
C ILE A 104 -9.36 14.75 4.99
N GLN A 105 -8.39 15.65 4.75
CA GLN A 105 -8.65 17.02 4.27
C GLN A 105 -9.37 17.04 2.92
N LEU A 106 -9.06 16.09 2.04
CA LEU A 106 -9.73 15.92 0.75
C LEU A 106 -11.09 15.21 0.84
N GLY A 107 -11.51 14.78 2.03
CA GLY A 107 -12.80 14.10 2.24
C GLY A 107 -12.84 12.66 1.74
N HIS A 108 -11.69 11.99 1.60
CA HIS A 108 -11.56 10.62 1.10
C HIS A 108 -11.29 9.58 2.19
N ALA A 109 -11.00 10.01 3.42
CA ALA A 109 -10.80 9.14 4.58
C ALA A 109 -11.35 9.79 5.85
N GLU A 110 -11.65 8.96 6.85
CA GLU A 110 -11.97 9.39 8.21
C GLU A 110 -10.89 8.98 9.19
N LEU A 111 -10.70 9.79 10.23
CA LEU A 111 -9.85 9.45 11.36
C LEU A 111 -10.48 8.28 12.14
N ARG A 112 -9.72 7.19 12.28
CA ARG A 112 -10.08 6.06 13.14
C ARG A 112 -9.20 6.07 14.39
N THR A 113 -9.81 5.90 15.55
CA THR A 113 -9.11 5.89 16.85
C THR A 113 -8.48 4.53 17.17
N ARG A 114 -9.00 3.45 16.59
CA ARG A 114 -8.48 2.09 16.75
C ARG A 114 -7.55 1.76 15.59
N VAL A 115 -6.37 1.24 15.92
CA VAL A 115 -5.32 0.88 14.94
C VAL A 115 -5.77 -0.26 14.00
N THR A 116 -6.62 -1.16 14.47
CA THR A 116 -6.87 -2.48 13.84
C THR A 116 -8.27 -2.69 13.27
N VAL A 117 -9.15 -1.68 13.30
CA VAL A 117 -10.51 -1.85 12.74
C VAL A 117 -10.44 -1.72 11.22
N ASP A 118 -10.85 -2.78 10.51
CA ASP A 118 -10.96 -2.88 9.04
C ASP A 118 -9.66 -2.72 8.23
N ALA A 119 -8.51 -2.84 8.90
CA ALA A 119 -7.20 -2.52 8.32
C ALA A 119 -6.44 -3.76 7.81
N TYR A 120 -7.14 -4.74 7.24
CA TYR A 120 -6.47 -5.80 6.48
C TYR A 120 -6.30 -5.32 5.04
N PRO A 121 -5.07 -4.99 4.62
CA PRO A 121 -4.85 -4.66 3.22
C PRO A 121 -5.22 -5.89 2.37
N ALA A 122 -6.08 -5.67 1.39
CA ALA A 122 -6.44 -6.69 0.40
C ALA A 122 -5.18 -7.16 -0.33
N VAL A 123 -5.13 -8.46 -0.63
CA VAL A 123 -4.03 -9.10 -1.39
C VAL A 123 -4.18 -8.79 -2.86
#